data_AF-A0A9E0ILD4-F1
#
_entry.id   AF-A0A9E0ILD4-F1
#
_cell.length_a   1.000
_cell.length_b   1.000
_cell.length_c   1.000
_cell.angle_alpha   90.00
_cell.angle_beta   90.00
_cell.angle_gamma   90.00
#
_symmetry.space_group_name_H-M   'P 1'
#
loop_
_entity.id
_entity.type
_entity.pdbx_description
1 polymer ?
#
loop_
_entity_poly.entity_id
_entity_poly.type
_entity_poly.pdbx_seq_one_letter_code
_entity_poly.pdbx_strand_id
1 'polypeptide(L)'
;MTTLDDVVGGRVAVVRPHMIDGAARAAARAALEATGYRRLLGIDRAAAELCERPDLPALVARARTLATAATGGAGVVRACFAVRLRAGDYVLAHHDLVESGPIAGVEVMFDLSEAVVPGAVVHYRRRGQVYAELPSDPSAAAVVERGPAVTSNHTYLSKAFGAATVVRLVVRLG
;
A
#
# COMPACT_ATOMS: atom_id res chain seq x y z
N MET A 1 -4.41 3.37 -34.36
CA MET A 1 -3.88 4.54 -33.66
C MET A 1 -3.58 4.08 -32.25
N THR A 2 -2.31 3.79 -31.95
CA THR A 2 -1.87 3.24 -30.66
C THR A 2 -1.60 4.43 -29.74
N THR A 3 -2.33 4.57 -28.65
CA THR A 3 -2.13 5.68 -27.70
C THR A 3 -0.85 5.46 -26.91
N LEU A 4 -0.27 6.51 -26.32
CA LEU A 4 0.92 6.36 -25.48
C LEU A 4 0.66 5.39 -24.31
N ASP A 5 -0.60 5.33 -23.85
CA ASP A 5 -1.07 4.38 -22.83
C ASP A 5 -0.98 2.92 -23.30
N ASP A 6 -1.22 2.66 -24.60
CA ASP A 6 -1.10 1.33 -25.20
C ASP A 6 0.37 0.90 -25.39
N VAL A 7 1.29 1.85 -25.59
CA VAL A 7 2.75 1.60 -25.73
C VAL A 7 3.40 1.37 -24.36
N VAL A 8 2.87 2.00 -23.31
CA VAL A 8 3.34 1.82 -21.92
C VAL A 8 2.73 0.58 -21.27
N GLY A 9 1.63 0.02 -21.81
CA GLY A 9 1.17 -1.34 -21.54
C GLY A 9 1.14 -1.70 -20.05
N GLY A 10 0.18 -1.15 -19.31
CA GLY A 10 -0.11 -1.53 -17.93
C GLY A 10 -1.15 -0.59 -17.35
N ARG A 11 -2.29 -1.13 -16.89
CA ARG A 11 -3.38 -0.31 -16.37
C ARG A 11 -2.90 0.50 -15.15
N VAL A 12 -3.44 1.71 -15.11
CA VAL A 12 -3.10 2.82 -14.20
C VAL A 12 -3.40 2.47 -12.74
N ALA A 13 -2.59 3.02 -11.83
CA ALA A 13 -2.94 3.06 -10.40
C ALA A 13 -4.23 3.87 -10.21
N VAL A 14 -5.31 3.24 -9.78
CA VAL A 14 -6.59 3.92 -9.56
C VAL A 14 -6.70 4.27 -8.08
N VAL A 15 -6.76 5.57 -7.79
CA VAL A 15 -7.04 6.08 -6.44
C VAL A 15 -8.53 6.36 -6.30
N ARG A 16 -9.13 5.85 -5.24
CA ARG A 16 -10.53 6.07 -4.88
C ARG A 16 -10.56 6.77 -3.52
N PRO A 17 -10.99 8.05 -3.44
CA PRO A 17 -11.17 8.72 -2.16
C PRO A 17 -12.39 8.16 -1.42
N HIS A 18 -12.49 8.41 -0.12
CA HIS A 18 -13.67 8.09 0.71
C HIS A 18 -14.10 6.61 0.70
N MET A 19 -13.15 5.70 0.55
CA MET A 19 -13.39 4.25 0.56
C MET A 19 -13.52 3.65 1.94
N ILE A 20 -13.08 4.36 2.97
CA ILE A 20 -13.22 3.99 4.38
C ILE A 20 -13.65 5.22 5.17
N ASP A 21 -14.75 5.10 5.90
CA ASP A 21 -15.19 6.14 6.84
C ASP A 21 -14.32 6.17 8.11
N GLY A 22 -14.45 7.25 8.88
CA GLY A 22 -13.63 7.46 10.07
C GLY A 22 -13.78 6.37 11.14
N ALA A 23 -14.98 5.81 11.30
CA ALA A 23 -15.25 4.79 12.33
C ALA A 23 -14.64 3.44 11.94
N ALA A 24 -14.85 2.99 10.70
CA ALA A 24 -14.24 1.77 10.17
C ALA A 24 -12.70 1.86 10.18
N ARG A 25 -12.15 3.04 9.86
CA ARG A 25 -10.71 3.29 9.93
C ARG A 25 -10.18 3.18 11.36
N ALA A 26 -10.82 3.84 12.32
CA ALA A 26 -10.41 3.79 13.72
C ALA A 26 -10.48 2.36 14.28
N ALA A 27 -11.54 1.62 13.94
CA ALA A 27 -11.69 0.22 14.32
C ALA A 27 -10.58 -0.67 13.72
N ALA A 28 -10.27 -0.48 12.42
CA ALA A 28 -9.19 -1.21 11.77
C ALA A 28 -7.82 -0.92 12.41
N ARG A 29 -7.52 0.36 12.70
CA ARG A 29 -6.30 0.73 13.43
C ARG A 29 -6.22 0.06 14.80
N ALA A 30 -7.30 0.10 15.58
CA ALA A 30 -7.34 -0.52 16.90
C ALA A 30 -7.07 -2.04 16.83
N ALA A 31 -7.64 -2.72 15.85
CA ALA A 31 -7.38 -4.14 15.61
C ALA A 31 -5.91 -4.42 15.21
N LEU A 32 -5.30 -3.53 14.42
CA LEU A 32 -3.87 -3.62 14.10
C LEU A 32 -2.98 -3.42 15.33
N GLU A 33 -3.30 -2.44 16.18
CA GLU A 33 -2.56 -2.22 17.43
C GLU A 33 -2.68 -3.42 18.38
N ALA A 34 -3.86 -4.04 18.45
CA ALA A 34 -4.08 -5.25 19.25
C ALA A 34 -3.32 -6.46 18.72
N THR A 35 -3.25 -6.63 17.39
CA THR A 35 -2.42 -7.66 16.75
C THR A 35 -0.93 -7.44 17.00
N GLY A 36 -0.52 -6.17 17.05
CA GLY A 36 0.85 -5.75 17.29
C GLY A 36 1.68 -5.66 15.99
N TYR A 37 2.80 -4.94 16.11
CA TYR A 37 3.73 -4.72 15.02
C TYR A 37 5.13 -5.20 15.37
N ARG A 38 5.80 -5.76 14.38
CA ARG A 38 7.23 -6.09 14.43
C ARG A 38 8.04 -4.98 13.77
N ARG A 39 9.04 -4.45 14.47
CA ARG A 39 9.96 -3.46 13.91
C ARG A 39 10.90 -4.14 12.90
N LEU A 40 10.93 -3.61 11.69
CA LEU A 40 11.88 -3.99 10.65
C LEU A 40 12.95 -2.90 10.56
N LEU A 41 14.21 -3.31 10.70
CA LEU A 41 15.38 -2.45 10.48
C LEU A 41 16.08 -2.95 9.22
N GLY A 42 16.16 -2.07 8.23
CA GLY A 42 16.85 -2.30 6.98
C GLY A 42 18.20 -1.58 6.93
N ILE A 43 18.82 -1.68 5.76
CA ILE A 43 20.07 -0.97 5.44
C ILE A 43 19.78 0.54 5.33
N ASP A 44 20.77 1.36 5.63
CA ASP A 44 20.73 2.83 5.49
C ASP A 44 19.66 3.53 6.36
N ARG A 45 19.30 2.94 7.50
CA ARG A 45 18.23 3.44 8.40
C ARG A 45 16.81 3.28 7.84
N ALA A 46 16.63 2.56 6.73
CA ALA A 46 15.30 2.15 6.29
C ALA A 46 14.63 1.41 7.44
N ALA A 47 13.45 1.85 7.83
CA ALA A 47 12.78 1.30 8.98
C ALA A 47 11.28 1.43 8.82
N ALA A 48 10.58 0.40 9.25
CA ALA A 48 9.13 0.36 9.25
C ALA A 48 8.68 -0.62 10.33
N GLU A 49 7.43 -0.53 10.72
CA GLU A 49 6.76 -1.51 11.54
C GLU A 49 5.79 -2.32 10.67
N LEU A 50 5.81 -3.64 10.83
CA LEU A 50 5.00 -4.56 10.04
C LEU A 50 4.06 -5.36 10.94
N CYS A 51 2.77 -5.31 10.65
CA CYS A 51 1.79 -6.24 11.18
C CYS A 51 1.53 -7.32 10.13
N GLU A 52 2.02 -8.53 10.39
CA GLU A 52 1.88 -9.67 9.49
C GLU A 52 0.53 -10.34 9.74
N ARG A 53 -0.25 -10.57 8.66
CA ARG A 53 -1.55 -11.28 8.71
C ARG A 53 -2.59 -10.64 9.65
N PRO A 54 -2.94 -9.35 9.46
CA PRO A 54 -3.97 -8.72 10.27
C PRO A 54 -5.35 -9.33 10.00
N ASP A 55 -6.13 -9.56 11.05
CA ASP A 55 -7.51 -10.06 10.96
C ASP A 55 -8.49 -8.91 10.68
N LEU A 56 -8.58 -8.53 9.39
CA LEU A 56 -9.43 -7.43 8.91
C LEU A 56 -10.33 -7.90 7.75
N PRO A 57 -11.22 -8.88 7.96
CA PRO A 57 -11.94 -9.58 6.88
C PRO A 57 -12.82 -8.64 6.05
N ALA A 58 -13.43 -7.62 6.67
CA ALA A 58 -14.24 -6.64 5.96
C ALA A 58 -13.42 -5.80 4.95
N LEU A 59 -12.20 -5.39 5.32
CA LEU A 59 -11.31 -4.64 4.43
C LEU A 59 -10.71 -5.55 3.36
N VAL A 60 -10.40 -6.81 3.68
CA VAL A 60 -9.96 -7.80 2.69
C VAL A 60 -11.05 -8.06 1.66
N ALA A 61 -12.31 -8.24 2.08
CA ALA A 61 -13.44 -8.38 1.17
C ALA A 61 -13.61 -7.13 0.28
N ARG A 62 -13.48 -5.93 0.85
CA ARG A 62 -13.53 -4.67 0.09
C ARG A 62 -12.39 -4.56 -0.92
N ALA A 63 -11.18 -4.98 -0.56
CA ALA A 63 -10.05 -5.04 -1.50
C ALA A 63 -10.35 -5.96 -2.70
N ARG A 64 -10.94 -7.14 -2.47
CA ARG A 64 -11.34 -8.04 -3.55
C ARG A 64 -12.35 -7.39 -4.48
N THR A 65 -13.36 -6.70 -3.94
CA THR A 65 -14.35 -5.97 -4.76
C THR A 65 -13.67 -4.88 -5.59
N LEU A 66 -12.78 -4.08 -5.00
CA LEU A 66 -12.05 -3.04 -5.71
C LEU A 66 -11.15 -3.59 -6.83
N ALA A 67 -10.41 -4.66 -6.56
CA ALA A 67 -9.57 -5.30 -7.55
C ALA A 67 -10.40 -5.95 -8.68
N THR A 68 -11.52 -6.58 -8.34
CA THR A 68 -12.47 -7.14 -9.34
C THR A 68 -12.99 -6.04 -10.25
N ALA A 69 -13.41 -4.92 -9.68
CA ALA A 69 -13.91 -3.78 -10.46
C ALA A 69 -12.82 -3.18 -11.37
N ALA A 70 -11.57 -3.16 -10.93
CA ALA A 70 -10.46 -2.59 -11.71
C ALA A 70 -9.95 -3.54 -12.80
N THR A 71 -9.95 -4.84 -12.57
CA THR A 71 -9.28 -5.83 -13.45
C THR A 71 -10.21 -6.79 -14.17
N GLY A 72 -11.46 -6.92 -13.71
CA GLY A 72 -12.42 -7.92 -14.17
C GLY A 72 -12.30 -9.27 -13.46
N GLY A 73 -11.37 -9.44 -12.51
CA GLY A 73 -11.16 -10.70 -11.80
C GLY A 73 -10.93 -10.53 -10.29
N ALA A 74 -11.42 -11.48 -9.49
CA ALA A 74 -11.39 -11.37 -8.03
C ALA A 74 -10.05 -11.71 -7.37
N GLY A 75 -9.16 -12.42 -8.07
CA GLY A 75 -7.88 -12.91 -7.56
C GLY A 75 -8.00 -13.78 -6.30
N VAL A 76 -6.92 -14.47 -5.94
CA VAL A 76 -6.77 -15.07 -4.61
C VAL A 76 -5.96 -14.11 -3.75
N VAL A 77 -6.31 -13.96 -2.48
CA VAL A 77 -5.50 -13.16 -1.55
C VAL A 77 -4.19 -13.91 -1.29
N ARG A 78 -3.08 -13.34 -1.73
CA ARG A 78 -1.73 -13.92 -1.60
C ARG A 78 -0.99 -13.38 -0.40
N ALA A 79 -1.26 -12.14 -0.02
CA ALA A 79 -0.71 -11.51 1.16
C ALA A 79 -1.67 -10.46 1.71
N CYS A 80 -1.64 -10.29 3.03
CA CYS A 80 -2.31 -9.22 3.76
C CYS A 80 -1.39 -8.80 4.90
N PHE A 81 -1.01 -7.53 4.93
CA PHE A 81 -0.15 -6.97 5.97
C PHE A 81 -0.40 -5.48 6.13
N ALA A 82 -0.08 -4.93 7.30
CA ALA A 82 -0.10 -3.49 7.51
C ALA A 82 1.31 -2.96 7.76
N VAL A 83 1.63 -1.83 7.13
CA VAL A 83 2.87 -1.09 7.34
C VAL A 83 2.56 0.15 8.17
N ARG A 84 3.33 0.36 9.23
CA ARG A 84 3.33 1.58 10.03
C ARG A 84 4.68 2.29 9.92
N LEU A 85 4.63 3.59 9.63
CA LEU A 85 5.79 4.47 9.58
C LEU A 85 5.64 5.57 10.60
N ARG A 86 6.70 5.82 11.36
CA ARG A 86 6.84 6.93 12.31
C ARG A 86 7.81 7.99 11.78
N ALA A 87 7.90 9.12 12.45
CA ALA A 87 8.89 10.14 12.14
C ALA A 87 10.31 9.55 12.06
N GLY A 88 10.98 9.71 10.92
CA GLY A 88 12.29 9.14 10.60
C GLY A 88 12.26 7.82 9.80
N ASP A 89 11.09 7.23 9.61
CA ASP A 89 10.91 5.95 8.91
C ASP A 89 10.77 6.12 7.41
N TYR A 90 11.13 5.07 6.68
CA TYR A 90 10.94 4.94 5.24
C TYR A 90 11.14 3.50 4.79
N VAL A 91 10.62 3.18 3.60
CA VAL A 91 10.81 1.87 2.98
C VAL A 91 11.49 2.07 1.64
N LEU A 92 12.68 1.48 1.46
CA LEU A 92 13.42 1.50 0.21
C LEU A 92 12.63 0.85 -0.93
N ALA A 93 13.00 1.19 -2.17
CA ALA A 93 12.44 0.54 -3.34
C ALA A 93 12.70 -0.97 -3.29
N HIS A 94 11.62 -1.75 -3.34
CA HIS A 94 11.69 -3.20 -3.28
C HIS A 94 10.74 -3.82 -4.31
N HIS A 95 11.14 -4.99 -4.79
CA HIS A 95 10.22 -5.96 -5.37
C HIS A 95 9.65 -6.80 -4.23
N ASP A 96 8.36 -7.08 -4.25
CA ASP A 96 7.82 -8.04 -3.30
C ASP A 96 8.13 -9.45 -3.81
N LEU A 97 9.05 -10.12 -3.13
CA LEU A 97 9.26 -11.56 -3.27
C LEU A 97 8.23 -12.22 -2.36
N VAL A 98 7.14 -12.73 -2.91
CA VAL A 98 6.31 -13.70 -2.18
C VAL A 98 6.99 -15.07 -2.32
N GLU A 99 6.88 -15.92 -1.29
CA GLU A 99 7.54 -17.25 -1.23
C GLU A 99 7.31 -18.12 -2.48
N SER A 100 6.29 -17.83 -3.30
CA SER A 100 5.95 -18.54 -4.53
C SER A 100 6.39 -17.84 -5.84
N GLY A 101 7.31 -16.87 -5.80
CA GLY A 101 7.80 -16.16 -6.98
C GLY A 101 7.07 -14.84 -7.28
N PRO A 102 7.45 -14.14 -8.37
CA PRO A 102 6.92 -12.81 -8.64
C PRO A 102 5.44 -12.89 -9.04
N ILE A 103 4.58 -12.31 -8.21
CA ILE A 103 3.15 -12.23 -8.50
C ILE A 103 2.93 -11.12 -9.52
N ALA A 104 2.53 -11.49 -10.73
CA ALA A 104 1.74 -10.57 -11.54
C ALA A 104 0.36 -10.48 -10.89
N GLY A 105 0.01 -9.33 -10.34
CA GLY A 105 -1.23 -9.20 -9.59
C GLY A 105 -1.62 -7.76 -9.28
N VAL A 106 -2.58 -7.64 -8.37
CA VAL A 106 -3.16 -6.37 -7.95
C VAL A 106 -2.79 -6.13 -6.49
N GLU A 107 -2.26 -4.94 -6.22
CA GLU A 107 -2.20 -4.38 -4.87
C GLU A 107 -3.44 -3.54 -4.62
N VAL A 108 -4.10 -3.76 -3.49
CA VAL A 108 -5.03 -2.78 -2.93
C VAL A 108 -4.47 -2.27 -1.62
N MET A 109 -4.24 -0.97 -1.56
CA MET A 109 -3.74 -0.29 -0.38
C MET A 109 -4.82 0.62 0.20
N PHE A 110 -5.12 0.45 1.47
CA PHE A 110 -5.94 1.38 2.23
C PHE A 110 -5.05 2.23 3.13
N ASP A 111 -5.19 3.55 3.06
CA ASP A 111 -4.53 4.43 4.02
C ASP A 111 -5.41 4.58 5.26
N LEU A 112 -4.94 3.99 6.35
CA LEU A 112 -5.57 3.96 7.66
C LEU A 112 -4.93 4.98 8.60
N SER A 113 -4.24 5.99 8.09
CA SER A 113 -3.65 7.06 8.90
C SER A 113 -4.74 7.85 9.63
N GLU A 114 -4.41 8.49 10.75
CA GLU A 114 -5.40 9.24 11.52
C GLU A 114 -5.77 10.55 10.83
N ALA A 115 -4.75 11.20 10.26
CA ALA A 115 -4.82 12.44 9.51
C ALA A 115 -3.88 12.38 8.30
N VAL A 116 -4.05 13.31 7.37
CA VAL A 116 -3.13 13.46 6.23
C VAL A 116 -1.75 13.80 6.77
N VAL A 117 -0.74 13.04 6.32
CA VAL A 117 0.66 13.28 6.70
C VAL A 117 1.43 13.89 5.53
N PRO A 118 1.86 15.17 5.62
CA PRO A 118 2.59 15.82 4.54
C PRO A 118 3.89 15.07 4.18
N GLY A 119 4.13 14.90 2.88
CA GLY A 119 5.33 14.24 2.35
C GLY A 119 5.35 12.71 2.48
N ALA A 120 4.35 12.10 3.12
CA ALA A 120 4.20 10.64 3.15
C ALA A 120 3.57 10.11 1.86
N VAL A 121 4.40 9.66 0.93
CA VAL A 121 3.99 9.21 -0.40
C VAL A 121 4.45 7.77 -0.63
N VAL A 122 3.63 6.95 -1.28
CA VAL A 122 4.12 5.70 -1.91
C VAL A 122 4.44 5.99 -3.35
N HIS A 123 5.65 5.66 -3.79
CA HIS A 123 5.99 5.70 -5.20
C HIS A 123 5.96 4.28 -5.75
N TYR A 124 5.27 4.10 -6.87
CA TYR A 124 5.41 2.93 -7.70
C TYR A 124 6.29 3.27 -8.90
N ARG A 125 7.26 2.40 -9.14
CA ARG A 125 8.24 2.59 -10.18
C ARG A 125 8.22 1.45 -11.16
N ARG A 126 8.42 1.77 -12.43
CA ARG A 126 8.60 0.80 -13.51
C ARG A 126 9.85 1.21 -14.27
N ARG A 127 10.82 0.30 -14.40
CA ARG A 127 12.14 0.59 -15.00
C ARG A 127 12.84 1.81 -14.36
N GLY A 128 12.74 1.93 -13.03
CA GLY A 128 13.37 2.99 -12.23
C GLY A 128 12.59 4.32 -12.17
N GLN A 129 11.69 4.57 -13.12
CA GLN A 129 10.88 5.79 -13.19
C GLN A 129 9.61 5.67 -12.36
N VAL A 130 9.27 6.73 -11.61
CA VAL A 130 7.99 6.81 -10.89
C VAL A 130 6.87 6.98 -11.92
N TYR A 131 5.89 6.08 -11.90
CA TYR A 131 4.71 6.16 -12.78
C TYR A 131 3.41 6.38 -12.00
N ALA A 132 3.44 6.18 -10.68
CA ALA A 132 2.32 6.50 -9.79
C ALA A 132 2.83 6.94 -8.43
N GLU A 133 2.19 7.97 -7.89
CA GLU A 133 2.43 8.53 -6.57
C GLU A 133 1.14 8.50 -5.76
N LEU A 134 1.20 7.94 -4.55
CA LEU A 134 0.07 7.89 -3.63
C LEU A 134 0.39 8.70 -2.38
N PRO A 135 -0.01 9.99 -2.33
CA PRO A 135 0.11 10.77 -1.11
C PRO A 135 -0.78 10.19 -0.02
N SER A 136 -0.48 10.51 1.24
CA SER A 136 -1.31 10.10 2.36
C SER A 136 -2.70 10.74 2.28
N ASP A 137 -3.73 9.90 2.33
CA ASP A 137 -5.14 10.29 2.40
C ASP A 137 -5.87 9.25 3.26
N PRO A 138 -6.11 9.53 4.55
CA PRO A 138 -6.79 8.66 5.52
C PRO A 138 -8.13 8.04 5.10
N SER A 139 -8.69 8.36 3.95
CA SER A 139 -9.96 7.78 3.49
C SER A 139 -9.81 7.02 2.17
N ALA A 140 -8.64 7.09 1.55
CA ALA A 140 -8.44 6.56 0.22
C ALA A 140 -8.10 5.07 0.21
N ALA A 141 -8.51 4.43 -0.89
CA ALA A 141 -7.93 3.17 -1.33
C ALA A 141 -7.26 3.38 -2.68
N ALA A 142 -6.12 2.73 -2.90
CA ALA A 142 -5.48 2.67 -4.21
C ALA A 142 -5.46 1.23 -4.71
N VAL A 143 -5.74 1.05 -5.99
CA VAL A 143 -5.65 -0.22 -6.71
C VAL A 143 -4.52 -0.10 -7.72
N VAL A 144 -3.48 -0.90 -7.59
CA VAL A 144 -2.28 -0.82 -8.43
C VAL A 144 -1.97 -2.19 -9.01
N GLU A 145 -1.95 -2.29 -10.33
CA GLU A 145 -1.39 -3.46 -10.99
C GLU A 145 0.12 -3.50 -10.76
N ARG A 146 0.59 -4.57 -10.14
CA ARG A 146 2.00 -4.79 -9.84
C ARG A 146 2.44 -6.10 -10.48
N GLY A 147 3.14 -5.95 -11.60
CA GLY A 147 3.90 -7.02 -12.20
C GLY A 147 5.31 -7.15 -11.60
N PRO A 148 6.08 -8.16 -12.02
CA PRO A 148 7.45 -8.38 -11.56
C PRO A 148 8.38 -7.16 -11.74
N ALA A 149 8.12 -6.35 -12.77
CA ALA A 149 8.91 -5.16 -13.10
C ALA A 149 8.55 -3.90 -12.28
N VAL A 150 7.58 -4.00 -11.36
CA VAL A 150 7.10 -2.87 -10.56
C VAL A 150 7.65 -2.93 -9.14
N THR A 151 8.41 -1.91 -8.76
CA THR A 151 8.83 -1.70 -7.36
C THR A 151 7.96 -0.66 -6.68
N SER A 152 7.92 -0.74 -5.35
CA SER A 152 7.29 0.28 -4.51
C SER A 152 8.28 0.77 -3.46
N ASN A 153 8.18 2.04 -3.08
CA ASN A 153 8.89 2.59 -1.93
C ASN A 153 7.94 3.51 -1.15
N HIS A 154 8.15 3.63 0.16
CA HIS A 154 7.52 4.67 0.97
C HIS A 154 8.57 5.76 1.22
N THR A 155 8.20 7.01 0.94
CA THR A 155 9.11 8.14 1.13
C THR A 155 9.46 8.35 2.61
N TYR A 156 10.57 9.06 2.83
CA TYR A 156 11.02 9.43 4.17
C TYR A 156 10.02 10.33 4.88
N LEU A 157 9.55 9.85 6.02
CA LEU A 157 8.71 10.65 6.90
C LEU A 157 9.60 11.56 7.75
N SER A 158 9.59 12.85 7.46
CA SER A 158 10.48 13.81 8.12
C SER A 158 10.31 13.81 9.65
N LYS A 159 11.44 13.85 10.37
CA LYS A 159 11.48 14.04 11.83
C LYS A 159 10.85 15.35 12.29
N ALA A 160 10.70 16.33 11.40
CA ALA A 160 9.95 17.55 11.68
C ALA A 160 8.48 17.26 12.04
N PHE A 161 7.93 16.13 11.57
CA PHE A 161 6.59 15.66 11.89
C PHE A 161 6.64 14.66 13.06
N GLY A 162 7.16 15.07 14.22
CA GLY A 162 7.51 14.16 15.33
C GLY A 162 6.38 13.25 15.85
N ALA A 163 5.12 13.66 15.71
CA ALA A 163 3.94 12.85 16.07
C ALA A 163 3.30 12.13 14.88
N ALA A 164 3.79 12.33 13.65
CA ALA A 164 3.17 11.73 12.47
C ALA A 164 3.36 10.22 12.46
N THR A 165 2.25 9.54 12.21
CA THR A 165 2.19 8.09 12.05
C THR A 165 1.35 7.76 10.83
N VAL A 166 1.94 7.08 9.87
CA VAL A 166 1.26 6.60 8.66
C VAL A 166 0.99 5.12 8.84
N VAL A 167 -0.26 4.69 8.63
CA VAL A 167 -0.64 3.27 8.72
C VAL A 167 -1.32 2.89 7.42
N ARG A 168 -0.80 1.87 6.72
CA ARG A 168 -1.33 1.42 5.43
C ARG A 168 -1.57 -0.07 5.47
N LEU A 169 -2.79 -0.51 5.21
CA LEU A 169 -3.13 -1.92 5.00
C LEU A 169 -2.91 -2.24 3.52
N VAL A 170 -2.16 -3.30 3.24
CA VAL A 170 -1.84 -3.77 1.90
C VAL A 170 -2.41 -5.16 1.71
N VAL A 171 -3.26 -5.32 0.70
CA VAL A 171 -3.84 -6.60 0.29
C VAL A 171 -3.34 -6.92 -1.12
N ARG A 172 -2.72 -8.09 -1.30
CA ARG A 172 -2.20 -8.54 -2.59
C ARG A 172 -3.05 -9.66 -3.16
N LEU A 173 -3.41 -9.53 -4.44
CA LEU A 173 -4.31 -10.43 -5.15
C LEU A 173 -3.63 -10.93 -6.42
N GLY A 174 -3.72 -12.23 -6.68
CA GLY A 174 -3.19 -12.90 -7.88
C GLY A 174 -3.43 -14.40 -7.85
#